data_AF-A0A3C1A0Y2-F1
#
_entry.id   AF-A0A3C1A0Y2-F1
#
_cell.length_a   1.000
_cell.length_b   1.000
_cell.length_c   1.000
_cell.angle_alpha   90.00
_cell.angle_beta   90.00
_cell.angle_gamma   90.00
#
_symmetry.space_group_name_H-M   'P 1'
#
loop_
_entity.id
_entity.type
_entity.pdbx_description
1 polymer ?
#
loop_
_entity_poly.entity_id
_entity_poly.type
_entity_poly.pdbx_seq_one_letter_code
_entity_poly.pdbx_strand_id
1 'polypeptide(L)'
;MSLNLRFLNLDTPERLRVEMTKIGAHPGGIKIMVPKGLFYAVKLEGVKFAAANIIKQEMLSQGGEAVLAGDIYFGERETSDVLLLGTQRHYEGLVKKLRGQPLKSLVAIAAELQQGLARYLGERSPLTIGDTTFHWGKRTYIMGILNLTPDSFAGDGLFGDVDKAVARAQEF
;
A
#
# COMPACT_ATOMS: atom_id res chain seq x y z
N MET A 1 -7.93 -27.28 31.96
CA MET A 1 -7.16 -26.78 30.80
C MET A 1 -6.73 -25.36 31.10
N SER A 2 -5.43 -25.07 31.12
CA SER A 2 -4.91 -23.70 31.20
C SER A 2 -4.66 -23.19 29.78
N LEU A 3 -5.50 -22.26 29.31
CA LEU A 3 -5.28 -21.54 28.06
C LEU A 3 -4.45 -20.29 28.36
N ASN A 4 -3.39 -20.04 27.58
CA ASN A 4 -2.63 -18.80 27.66
C ASN A 4 -2.92 -17.95 26.41
N LEU A 5 -3.61 -16.83 26.61
CA LEU A 5 -4.01 -15.91 25.55
C LEU A 5 -2.99 -14.78 25.43
N ARG A 6 -2.52 -14.53 24.21
CA ARG A 6 -1.65 -13.40 23.87
C ARG A 6 -2.10 -12.76 22.56
N PHE A 7 -2.05 -11.44 22.51
CA PHE A 7 -2.22 -10.71 21.25
C PHE A 7 -0.89 -10.69 20.49
N LEU A 8 -0.95 -10.90 19.17
CA LEU A 8 0.20 -10.85 18.29
C LEU A 8 0.02 -9.72 17.29
N ASN A 9 1.09 -8.96 17.05
CA ASN A 9 1.11 -7.99 15.96
C ASN A 9 1.72 -8.65 14.71
N LEU A 10 0.84 -9.05 13.78
CA LEU A 10 1.20 -9.72 12.53
C LEU A 10 0.87 -8.79 11.36
N ASP A 11 1.63 -7.72 11.23
CA ASP A 11 1.45 -6.61 10.29
C ASP A 11 2.07 -6.85 8.89
N THR A 12 2.73 -7.99 8.67
CA THR A 12 3.38 -8.33 7.40
C THR A 12 3.13 -9.77 6.97
N PRO A 13 3.13 -10.07 5.65
CA PRO A 13 2.95 -11.43 5.13
C PRO A 13 3.98 -12.41 5.69
N GLU A 14 5.22 -11.96 5.86
CA GLU A 14 6.33 -12.76 6.36
C GLU A 14 6.12 -13.13 7.83
N ARG A 15 5.76 -12.17 8.69
CA ARG A 15 5.49 -12.45 10.12
C ARG A 15 4.31 -13.41 10.29
N LEU A 16 3.22 -13.18 9.55
CA LEU A 16 2.05 -14.05 9.57
C LEU A 16 2.41 -15.48 9.12
N ARG A 17 3.17 -15.62 8.03
CA ARG A 17 3.67 -16.90 7.53
C ARG A 17 4.56 -17.63 8.52
N VAL A 18 5.48 -16.92 9.18
CA VAL A 18 6.36 -17.47 10.19
C VAL A 18 5.55 -17.99 11.37
N GLU A 19 4.57 -17.23 11.87
CA GLU A 19 3.74 -17.67 12.99
C GLU A 19 2.86 -18.87 12.62
N MET A 20 2.27 -18.89 11.42
CA MET A 20 1.52 -20.06 10.93
C MET A 20 2.40 -21.32 10.79
N THR A 21 3.66 -21.15 10.38
CA THR A 21 4.63 -22.25 10.32
C THR A 21 4.93 -22.79 11.72
N LYS A 22 5.12 -21.92 12.73
CA LYS A 22 5.40 -22.34 14.11
C LYS A 22 4.29 -23.17 14.74
N ILE A 23 3.04 -22.91 14.38
CA ILE A 23 1.89 -23.70 14.86
C ILE A 23 1.67 -25.00 14.05
N GLY A 24 2.53 -25.29 13.06
CA GLY A 24 2.47 -26.52 12.26
C GLY A 24 1.43 -26.50 11.14
N ALA A 25 1.01 -25.33 10.64
CA ALA A 25 0.04 -25.25 9.54
C ALA A 25 0.62 -25.81 8.22
N HIS A 26 -0.21 -26.50 7.43
CA HIS A 26 0.20 -27.05 6.14
C HIS A 26 0.57 -25.93 5.13
N PRO A 27 1.65 -26.07 4.33
CA PRO A 27 2.11 -25.03 3.41
C PRO A 27 1.04 -24.52 2.42
N GLY A 28 0.19 -25.42 1.92
CA GLY A 28 -0.94 -25.04 1.06
C GLY A 28 -1.99 -24.20 1.78
N GLY A 29 -2.25 -24.48 3.07
CA GLY A 29 -3.13 -23.69 3.91
C GLY A 29 -2.54 -22.30 4.19
N ILE A 30 -1.25 -22.23 4.49
CA ILE A 30 -0.53 -20.96 4.69
C ILE A 30 -0.67 -20.05 3.45
N LYS A 31 -0.47 -20.60 2.24
CA LYS A 31 -0.60 -19.83 0.99
C LYS A 31 -2.00 -19.23 0.81
N ILE A 32 -3.05 -19.91 1.25
CA ILE A 32 -4.44 -19.44 1.18
C ILE A 32 -4.77 -18.44 2.28
N MET A 33 -4.17 -18.62 3.47
CA MET A 33 -4.49 -17.84 4.67
C MET A 33 -3.73 -16.52 4.76
N VAL A 34 -2.51 -16.44 4.22
CA VAL A 34 -1.73 -15.19 4.25
C VAL A 34 -2.49 -14.00 3.62
N PRO A 35 -3.08 -14.10 2.42
CA PRO A 35 -3.88 -13.01 1.85
C PRO A 35 -5.17 -12.68 2.62
N LYS A 36 -5.61 -13.55 3.54
CA LYS A 36 -6.80 -13.35 4.38
C LYS A 36 -6.48 -12.78 5.76
N GLY A 37 -5.23 -12.90 6.21
CA GLY A 37 -4.84 -12.58 7.58
C GLY A 37 -4.31 -11.17 7.79
N LEU A 38 -4.13 -10.40 6.71
CA LEU A 38 -3.67 -9.02 6.76
C LEU A 38 -4.77 -8.09 6.30
N PHE A 39 -4.98 -7.03 7.09
CA PHE A 39 -6.01 -6.03 6.88
C PHE A 39 -5.36 -4.72 6.45
N TYR A 40 -5.93 -4.08 5.44
CA TYR A 40 -5.49 -2.79 4.92
C TYR A 40 -6.66 -1.81 4.88
N ALA A 41 -6.34 -0.53 4.99
CA ALA A 41 -7.27 0.56 4.77
C ALA A 41 -6.81 1.33 3.53
N VAL A 42 -7.71 1.53 2.56
CA VAL A 42 -7.41 2.23 1.31
C VAL A 42 -8.41 3.35 1.12
N LYS A 43 -7.94 4.58 0.97
CA LYS A 43 -8.78 5.72 0.62
C LYS A 43 -8.70 5.96 -0.90
N LEU A 44 -9.87 6.05 -1.54
CA LEU A 44 -10.01 6.53 -2.91
C LEU A 44 -10.68 7.90 -2.84
N GLU A 45 -10.09 8.91 -3.49
CA GLU A 45 -10.60 10.28 -3.45
C GLU A 45 -11.33 10.63 -4.75
N GLY A 46 -12.39 11.43 -4.65
CA GLY A 46 -13.11 11.96 -5.82
C GLY A 46 -13.77 10.90 -6.71
N VAL A 47 -14.21 9.77 -6.13
CA VAL A 47 -14.86 8.71 -6.90
C VAL A 47 -16.28 9.12 -7.27
N LYS A 48 -16.65 8.99 -8.56
CA LYS A 48 -18.03 9.26 -9.01
C LYS A 48 -19.04 8.43 -8.22
N PHE A 49 -20.17 9.04 -7.88
CA PHE A 49 -21.22 8.42 -7.06
C PHE A 49 -21.61 7.00 -7.47
N ALA A 50 -21.92 6.80 -8.75
CA ALA A 50 -22.29 5.48 -9.27
C ALA A 50 -21.18 4.43 -9.05
N ALA A 51 -19.92 4.82 -9.26
CA ALA A 51 -18.79 3.94 -9.03
C ALA A 51 -18.59 3.65 -7.53
N ALA A 52 -18.71 4.66 -6.67
CA ALA A 52 -18.59 4.52 -5.22
C ALA A 52 -19.60 3.52 -4.64
N ASN A 53 -20.86 3.59 -5.09
CA ASN A 53 -21.89 2.63 -4.68
C ASN A 53 -21.60 1.21 -5.17
N ILE A 54 -21.18 1.05 -6.44
CA ILE A 54 -20.81 -0.26 -6.98
C ILE A 54 -19.65 -0.87 -6.16
N ILE A 55 -18.63 -0.08 -5.86
CA ILE A 55 -17.49 -0.51 -5.04
C ILE A 55 -17.96 -0.94 -3.64
N LYS A 56 -18.83 -0.16 -3.00
CA LYS A 56 -19.39 -0.51 -1.69
C LYS A 56 -20.15 -1.84 -1.72
N GLN A 57 -21.03 -2.03 -2.71
CA GLN A 57 -21.78 -3.28 -2.83
C GLN A 57 -20.86 -4.48 -3.08
N GLU A 58 -19.85 -4.32 -3.95
CA GLU A 58 -18.91 -5.40 -4.24
C GLU A 58 -18.04 -5.75 -3.02
N MET A 59 -17.56 -4.77 -2.26
CA MET A 59 -16.84 -5.01 -1.01
C MET A 59 -17.69 -5.77 0.01
N LEU A 60 -18.92 -5.31 0.25
CA LEU A 60 -19.85 -5.94 1.19
C LEU A 60 -20.16 -7.39 0.79
N SER A 61 -20.33 -7.67 -0.50
CA SER A 61 -20.61 -9.02 -1.01
C SER A 61 -19.50 -10.04 -0.73
N GLN A 62 -18.28 -9.58 -0.46
CA GLN A 62 -17.10 -10.40 -0.17
C GLN A 62 -16.73 -10.42 1.31
N GLY A 63 -17.49 -9.75 2.18
CA GLY A 63 -17.20 -9.59 3.61
C GLY A 63 -16.14 -8.53 3.92
N GLY A 64 -15.83 -7.65 2.97
CA GLY A 64 -15.09 -6.41 3.21
C GLY A 64 -16.03 -5.24 3.49
N GLU A 65 -15.46 -4.09 3.83
CA GLU A 65 -16.21 -2.90 4.20
C GLU A 65 -15.83 -1.70 3.33
N ALA A 66 -16.79 -0.80 3.12
CA ALA A 66 -16.58 0.45 2.41
C ALA A 66 -17.41 1.58 3.02
N VAL A 67 -16.72 2.60 3.53
CA VAL A 67 -17.31 3.80 4.09
C VAL A 67 -17.40 4.87 3.01
N LEU A 68 -18.58 5.46 2.89
CA LEU A 68 -18.90 6.55 1.97
C LEU A 68 -19.40 7.74 2.79
N ALA A 69 -19.42 8.93 2.21
CA ALA A 69 -20.06 10.08 2.83
C ALA A 69 -21.57 9.80 3.08
N GLY A 70 -22.14 10.36 4.15
CA GLY A 70 -23.55 10.13 4.50
C GLY A 70 -24.53 10.90 3.63
N ASP A 71 -24.11 12.05 3.10
CA ASP A 71 -24.91 12.90 2.22
C ASP A 71 -25.11 12.32 0.81
N ILE A 72 -24.43 11.20 0.52
CA ILE A 72 -24.48 10.49 -0.76
C ILE A 72 -25.90 10.05 -1.13
N TYR A 73 -26.78 9.83 -0.14
CA TYR A 73 -28.17 9.44 -0.36
C TYR A 73 -29.06 10.61 -0.82
N PHE A 74 -28.63 11.86 -0.65
CA PHE A 74 -29.41 13.05 -0.99
C PHE A 74 -29.12 13.60 -2.40
N GLY A 75 -28.15 13.01 -3.13
CA GLY A 75 -27.90 13.33 -4.54
C GLY A 75 -27.24 14.69 -4.79
N GLU A 76 -26.79 15.40 -3.75
CA GLU A 76 -26.22 16.75 -3.87
C GLU A 76 -24.78 16.77 -4.41
N ARG A 77 -24.09 15.61 -4.45
CA ARG A 77 -22.70 15.49 -4.92
C ARG A 77 -22.54 14.56 -6.11
N GLU A 78 -21.64 14.95 -7.02
CA GLU A 78 -21.23 14.11 -8.15
C GLU A 78 -20.13 13.08 -7.78
N THR A 79 -19.35 13.37 -6.74
CA THR A 79 -18.22 12.54 -6.28
C THR A 79 -18.21 12.40 -4.75
N SER A 80 -17.60 11.31 -4.27
CA SER A 80 -17.36 11.02 -2.86
C SER A 80 -16.01 10.35 -2.71
N ASP A 81 -15.35 10.61 -1.58
CA ASP A 81 -14.27 9.76 -1.12
C ASP A 81 -14.84 8.41 -0.67
N VAL A 82 -14.04 7.35 -0.78
CA VAL A 82 -14.38 5.99 -0.38
C VAL A 82 -13.25 5.44 0.48
N LEU A 83 -13.56 5.06 1.72
CA LEU A 83 -12.61 4.35 2.59
C LEU A 83 -12.93 2.86 2.56
N LEU A 84 -12.07 2.10 1.91
CA LEU A 84 -12.15 0.64 1.81
C LEU A 84 -11.39 0.00 2.97
N LEU A 85 -12.00 -1.02 3.56
CA LEU A 85 -11.51 -1.72 4.74
C LEU A 85 -11.57 -3.22 4.46
N GLY A 86 -10.43 -3.88 4.28
CA GLY A 86 -10.43 -5.27 3.88
C GLY A 86 -9.07 -5.94 3.82
N THR A 87 -9.09 -7.23 3.48
CA THR A 87 -7.87 -8.03 3.34
C THR A 87 -7.35 -7.98 1.92
N GLN A 88 -6.11 -8.43 1.70
CA GLN A 88 -5.57 -8.58 0.34
C GLN A 88 -6.52 -9.40 -0.56
N ARG A 89 -7.13 -10.47 -0.02
CA ARG A 89 -8.13 -11.27 -0.73
C ARG A 89 -9.36 -10.46 -1.16
N HIS A 90 -9.86 -9.55 -0.31
CA HIS A 90 -11.01 -8.71 -0.68
C HIS A 90 -10.66 -7.79 -1.85
N TYR A 91 -9.47 -7.19 -1.83
CA TYR A 91 -9.03 -6.30 -2.91
C TYR A 91 -8.78 -7.04 -4.22
N GLU A 92 -8.17 -8.23 -4.18
CA GLU A 92 -8.00 -9.08 -5.37
C GLU A 92 -9.35 -9.42 -6.02
N GLY A 93 -10.35 -9.77 -5.21
CA GLY A 93 -11.71 -10.03 -5.67
C GLY A 93 -12.39 -8.78 -6.23
N LEU A 94 -12.31 -7.64 -5.53
CA LEU A 94 -12.82 -6.35 -5.98
C LEU A 94 -12.22 -5.95 -7.34
N VAL A 95 -10.89 -5.97 -7.47
CA VAL A 95 -10.19 -5.62 -8.73
C VAL A 95 -10.68 -6.50 -9.89
N LYS A 96 -10.81 -7.82 -9.67
CA LYS A 96 -11.31 -8.74 -10.69
C LYS A 96 -12.73 -8.37 -11.14
N LYS A 97 -13.58 -7.98 -10.21
CA LYS A 97 -14.99 -7.63 -10.47
C LYS A 97 -15.13 -6.31 -11.20
N LEU A 98 -14.41 -5.28 -10.74
CA LEU A 98 -14.42 -3.96 -11.36
C LEU A 98 -13.89 -3.98 -12.80
N ARG A 99 -12.90 -4.82 -13.11
CA ARG A 99 -12.39 -5.00 -14.48
C ARG A 99 -13.41 -5.58 -15.46
N GLY A 100 -14.34 -6.40 -14.98
CA GLY A 100 -15.38 -6.99 -15.80
C GLY A 100 -16.56 -6.05 -16.08
N GLN A 101 -16.58 -4.86 -15.47
CA GLN A 101 -17.69 -3.91 -15.60
C GLN A 101 -17.56 -3.07 -16.87
N PRO A 102 -18.68 -2.66 -17.49
CA PRO A 102 -18.66 -1.87 -18.71
C PRO A 102 -18.20 -0.41 -18.51
N LEU A 103 -18.21 0.10 -17.26
CA LEU A 103 -17.79 1.47 -16.96
C LEU A 103 -16.26 1.61 -16.97
N LYS A 104 -15.74 2.44 -17.89
CA LYS A 104 -14.30 2.75 -17.98
C LYS A 104 -13.70 3.28 -16.68
N SER A 105 -14.47 4.05 -15.91
CA SER A 105 -14.02 4.57 -14.60
C SER A 105 -13.73 3.45 -13.60
N LEU A 106 -14.53 2.38 -13.59
CA LEU A 106 -14.31 1.24 -12.70
C LEU A 106 -13.06 0.45 -13.10
N VAL A 107 -12.81 0.29 -14.39
CA VAL A 107 -11.60 -0.34 -14.90
C VAL A 107 -10.35 0.47 -14.50
N ALA A 108 -10.42 1.80 -14.61
CA ALA A 108 -9.33 2.68 -14.17
C ALA A 108 -9.09 2.58 -12.65
N ILE A 109 -10.15 2.60 -11.84
CA ILE A 109 -10.05 2.41 -10.38
C ILE A 109 -9.44 1.05 -10.04
N ALA A 110 -9.82 -0.02 -10.74
CA ALA A 110 -9.26 -1.35 -10.53
C ALA A 110 -7.75 -1.40 -10.82
N ALA A 111 -7.31 -0.70 -11.88
CA ALA A 111 -5.90 -0.59 -12.22
C ALA A 111 -5.13 0.21 -11.17
N GLU A 112 -5.63 1.36 -10.73
CA GLU A 112 -5.00 2.19 -9.70
C GLU A 112 -4.94 1.45 -8.36
N LEU A 113 -6.02 0.79 -7.96
CA LEU A 113 -6.07 0.01 -6.72
C LEU A 113 -5.04 -1.13 -6.73
N GLN A 114 -4.94 -1.87 -7.83
CA GLN A 114 -3.94 -2.94 -7.93
C GLN A 114 -2.51 -2.38 -7.87
N GLN A 115 -2.21 -1.32 -8.62
CA GLN A 115 -0.88 -0.72 -8.62
C GLN A 115 -0.53 -0.11 -7.25
N GLY A 116 -1.48 0.57 -6.62
CA GLY A 116 -1.34 1.13 -5.28
C GLY A 116 -1.05 0.07 -4.23
N LEU A 117 -1.80 -1.05 -4.24
CA LEU A 117 -1.55 -2.18 -3.33
C LEU A 117 -0.19 -2.83 -3.60
N ALA A 118 0.19 -3.07 -4.86
CA ALA A 118 1.50 -3.63 -5.18
C ALA A 118 2.64 -2.74 -4.64
N ARG A 119 2.58 -1.42 -4.88
CA ARG A 119 3.55 -0.44 -4.36
C ARG A 119 3.61 -0.46 -2.83
N TYR A 120 2.44 -0.51 -2.16
CA TYR A 120 2.35 -0.51 -0.71
C TYR A 120 2.91 -1.78 -0.08
N LEU A 121 2.63 -2.95 -0.68
CA LEU A 121 3.11 -4.26 -0.21
C LEU A 121 4.59 -4.52 -0.54
N GLY A 122 5.30 -3.52 -1.08
CA GLY A 122 6.74 -3.60 -1.30
C GLY A 122 7.12 -4.17 -2.67
N GLU A 123 6.17 -4.41 -3.58
CA GLU A 123 6.45 -4.62 -4.99
C GLU A 123 6.79 -3.28 -5.65
N ARG A 124 7.94 -2.72 -5.27
CA ARG A 124 8.46 -1.49 -5.86
C ARG A 124 9.28 -1.84 -7.10
N SER A 125 8.92 -1.23 -8.22
CA SER A 125 9.74 -1.32 -9.44
C SER A 125 11.16 -0.84 -9.16
N PRO A 126 12.19 -1.50 -9.73
CA PRO A 126 13.56 -1.04 -9.60
C PRO A 126 13.69 0.43 -9.99
N LEU A 127 14.50 1.19 -9.25
CA LEU A 127 14.83 2.57 -9.59
C LEU A 127 16.24 2.61 -10.18
N THR A 128 16.42 3.21 -11.34
CA THR A 128 17.76 3.43 -11.92
C THR A 128 18.18 4.87 -11.67
N ILE A 129 19.36 5.06 -11.05
CA ILE A 129 19.98 6.36 -10.81
C ILE A 129 21.39 6.30 -11.41
N GLY A 130 21.64 7.11 -12.45
CA GLY A 130 22.84 6.98 -13.27
C GLY A 130 22.97 5.56 -13.82
N ASP A 131 24.13 4.95 -13.65
CA ASP A 131 24.41 3.58 -14.12
C ASP A 131 24.00 2.48 -13.12
N THR A 132 23.41 2.86 -11.97
CA THR A 132 23.08 1.92 -10.89
C THR A 132 21.58 1.65 -10.82
N THR A 133 21.19 0.37 -10.79
CA THR A 133 19.80 -0.05 -10.61
C THR A 133 19.56 -0.60 -9.20
N PHE A 134 18.63 0.01 -8.49
CA PHE A 134 18.24 -0.32 -7.12
C PHE A 134 17.03 -1.23 -7.12
N HIS A 135 17.24 -2.50 -6.73
CA HIS A 135 16.16 -3.47 -6.55
C HIS A 135 15.64 -3.41 -5.12
N TRP A 136 14.54 -2.69 -4.92
CA TRP A 136 13.90 -2.54 -3.61
C TRP A 136 13.48 -3.88 -3.01
N GLY A 137 13.58 -4.00 -1.69
CA GLY A 137 13.23 -5.22 -0.95
C GLY A 137 14.24 -6.37 -1.05
N LYS A 138 15.27 -6.28 -1.91
CA LYS A 138 16.32 -7.31 -2.02
C LYS A 138 17.40 -7.22 -0.93
N ARG A 139 17.66 -6.01 -0.44
CA ARG A 139 18.58 -5.72 0.67
C ARG A 139 18.24 -4.36 1.26
N THR A 140 18.82 -4.07 2.41
CA THR A 140 18.81 -2.72 2.97
C THR A 140 19.74 -1.82 2.17
N TYR A 141 19.23 -0.70 1.66
CA TYR A 141 20.03 0.36 1.05
C TYR A 141 20.15 1.50 2.05
N ILE A 142 21.35 2.06 2.17
CA ILE A 142 21.63 3.24 2.98
C ILE A 142 21.76 4.41 2.00
N MET A 143 21.03 5.50 2.25
CA MET A 143 21.10 6.72 1.46
C MET A 143 21.71 7.82 2.32
N GLY A 144 22.87 8.33 1.91
CA GLY A 144 23.38 9.60 2.41
C GLY A 144 22.57 10.75 1.80
N ILE A 145 22.18 11.71 2.64
CA ILE A 145 21.49 12.93 2.20
C ILE A 145 22.38 14.11 2.55
N LEU A 146 22.72 14.91 1.54
CA LEU A 146 23.43 16.17 1.71
C LEU A 146 22.45 17.33 1.53
N ASN A 147 22.18 18.07 2.61
CA ASN A 147 21.25 19.21 2.57
C ASN A 147 22.01 20.48 2.17
N LEU A 148 21.71 21.01 0.98
CA LEU A 148 22.35 22.22 0.44
C LEU A 148 21.39 23.42 0.51
N THR A 149 20.79 23.66 1.67
CA THR A 149 19.92 24.83 1.89
C THR A 149 20.64 25.91 2.70
N PRO A 150 20.33 27.21 2.48
CA PRO A 150 20.90 28.31 3.28
C PRO A 150 20.65 28.14 4.78
N ASP A 151 19.52 27.53 5.14
CA ASP A 151 19.07 27.32 6.52
C ASP A 151 19.56 25.99 7.14
N SER A 152 20.57 25.35 6.54
CA SER A 152 21.11 24.09 7.06
C SER A 152 21.93 24.35 8.34
N PHE A 153 21.45 23.78 9.46
CA PHE A 153 22.02 23.92 10.81
C PHE A 153 23.45 23.35 10.98
N ALA A 154 24.02 22.70 9.96
CA ALA A 154 25.34 22.07 10.03
C ALA A 154 26.49 23.09 9.95
N GLY A 155 26.24 24.32 9.47
CA GLY A 155 27.27 25.36 9.37
C GLY A 155 28.45 24.99 8.47
N ASP A 156 28.27 24.01 7.58
CA ASP A 156 29.33 23.42 6.74
C ASP A 156 29.65 24.25 5.48
N GLY A 157 28.86 25.30 5.20
CA GLY A 157 29.14 26.27 4.15
C GLY A 157 29.11 25.67 2.73
N LEU A 158 28.42 24.55 2.54
CA LEU A 158 28.32 23.86 1.24
C LEU A 158 27.34 24.55 0.28
N PHE A 159 26.55 25.51 0.78
CA PHE A 159 25.63 26.29 -0.04
C PHE A 159 26.39 27.18 -1.03
N GLY A 160 26.13 27.00 -2.32
CA GLY A 160 26.72 27.82 -3.40
C GLY A 160 28.06 27.33 -3.94
N ASP A 161 28.61 26.23 -3.41
CA ASP A 161 29.90 25.65 -3.85
C ASP A 161 29.72 24.17 -4.20
N VAL A 162 29.51 23.90 -5.49
CA VAL A 162 29.22 22.56 -6.03
C VAL A 162 30.38 21.59 -5.78
N ASP A 163 31.62 22.06 -5.93
CA ASP A 163 32.80 21.21 -5.80
C ASP A 163 32.98 20.72 -4.36
N LYS A 164 32.77 21.61 -3.38
CA LYS A 164 32.77 21.20 -1.96
C LYS A 164 31.63 20.25 -1.64
N ALA A 165 30.44 20.46 -2.21
CA ALA A 165 29.31 19.56 -2.00
C ALA A 165 29.60 18.15 -2.53
N VAL A 166 30.21 18.03 -3.71
CA VAL A 166 30.62 16.74 -4.29
C VAL A 166 31.72 16.10 -3.46
N ALA A 167 32.74 16.85 -3.05
CA ALA A 167 33.81 16.33 -2.20
C ALA A 167 33.25 15.77 -0.88
N ARG A 168 32.34 16.49 -0.23
CA ARG A 168 31.67 16.01 0.98
C ARG A 168 30.85 14.74 0.73
N ALA A 169 30.15 14.65 -0.39
CA ALA A 169 29.36 13.47 -0.72
C ALA A 169 30.24 12.22 -0.96
N GLN A 170 31.50 12.40 -1.37
CA GLN A 170 32.46 11.31 -1.58
C GLN A 170 33.18 10.86 -0.29
N GLU A 171 33.14 11.65 0.79
CA GLU A 171 33.73 11.27 2.08
C GLU A 171 32.92 10.18 2.84
N PHE A 172 31.66 9.97 2.46
CA PHE A 172 30.75 8.99 3.05
C PHE A 172 30.72 7.66 2.27
#